data_AF-W6KL20-F1
#
_entry.id   AF-W6KL20-F1
#
_cell.length_a   1.000
_cell.length_b   1.000
_cell.length_c   1.000
_cell.angle_alpha   90.00
_cell.angle_beta   90.00
_cell.angle_gamma   90.00
#
_symmetry.space_group_name_H-M   'P 1'
#
loop_
_entity.id
_entity.type
_entity.pdbx_description
1 polymer ?
#
loop_
_entity_poly.entity_id
_entity_poly.type
_entity_poly.pdbx_seq_one_letter_code
_entity_poly.pdbx_strand_id
1 'polypeptide(L)'
;MAVNRDRYTFQLAELKSTKSSALAFAEIAANFIRSYKDNKFYDVITSTIITTLLKSPNAVNEEVLKNMEAALVEQQGILIQKEREKEKRPKKWVAEVYNSKIDEDSDEEVDEIDPDEMEQRRIAEEEAEKEAESEWELVRERTEAFLEQRKANEMLLAQKARQVDTKAFEDHLKNYGAVLLNPGELNTKKGGKQGGKATSQISEEEVGKLYRDVAEVSKEKDRLKLVLSISDEEIPDKCKEVKQDLARLMEEAKEKGPFVNVKAKTSLSKAQISQLQQKLSKQMIEKNRLALQLKAMEVNEARAELMRVLTERDSIIVSMELAEAS
;
A
#
# COMPACT_ATOMS: atom_id res chain seq x y z
N MET A 1 -6.59 -52.38 -4.73
CA MET A 1 -7.75 -52.51 -3.81
C MET A 1 -8.35 -51.14 -3.60
N ALA A 2 -9.48 -50.83 -4.24
CA ALA A 2 -10.19 -49.57 -4.05
C ALA A 2 -10.88 -49.62 -2.68
N VAL A 3 -10.26 -49.00 -1.68
CA VAL A 3 -10.81 -48.92 -0.33
C VAL A 3 -12.05 -48.04 -0.40
N ASN A 4 -13.19 -48.63 -0.05
CA ASN A 4 -14.50 -48.00 0.12
C ASN A 4 -14.44 -46.90 1.21
N ARG A 5 -13.78 -45.77 0.92
CA ARG A 5 -13.60 -44.65 1.86
C ARG A 5 -14.84 -43.76 1.98
N ASP A 6 -15.76 -43.84 1.02
CA ASP A 6 -16.83 -42.84 0.87
C ASP A 6 -18.06 -43.09 1.74
N ARG A 7 -18.24 -44.30 2.29
CA ARG A 7 -19.50 -44.66 2.97
C ARG A 7 -19.52 -44.44 4.49
N TYR A 8 -18.38 -44.35 5.15
CA TYR A 8 -18.34 -44.56 6.62
C TYR A 8 -18.13 -43.30 7.48
N THR A 9 -17.70 -42.17 6.93
CA THR A 9 -17.33 -41.01 7.78
C THR A 9 -18.51 -40.12 8.18
N PHE A 10 -19.62 -40.12 7.44
CA PHE A 10 -20.73 -39.18 7.66
C PHE A 10 -22.04 -39.81 8.12
N GLN A 11 -22.26 -41.12 7.88
CA GLN A 11 -23.50 -41.81 8.27
C GLN A 11 -23.67 -42.05 9.78
N LEU A 12 -22.59 -41.93 10.57
CA LEU A 12 -22.60 -42.15 12.02
C LEU A 12 -22.48 -40.84 12.83
N ALA A 13 -22.37 -39.69 12.16
CA ALA A 13 -22.23 -38.41 12.82
C ALA A 13 -23.61 -37.80 13.12
N GLU A 14 -24.32 -38.34 14.12
CA GLU A 14 -25.39 -37.59 14.77
C GLU A 14 -24.76 -36.41 15.54
N LEU A 15 -24.69 -35.27 14.88
CA LEU A 15 -24.21 -34.03 15.49
C LEU A 15 -25.25 -33.54 16.50
N LYS A 16 -25.02 -33.84 17.78
CA LYS A 16 -25.61 -33.04 18.86
C LYS A 16 -25.30 -31.56 18.57
N SER A 17 -26.23 -30.63 18.82
CA SER A 17 -26.09 -29.20 18.51
C SER A 17 -25.12 -28.43 19.42
N THR A 18 -24.07 -29.09 19.91
CA THR A 18 -23.08 -28.47 20.79
C THR A 18 -21.88 -27.96 20.00
N LYS A 19 -21.23 -26.91 20.50
CA LYS A 19 -20.05 -26.30 19.85
C LYS A 19 -18.88 -27.28 19.68
N SER A 20 -18.71 -28.21 20.62
CA SER A 20 -17.62 -29.20 20.61
C SER A 20 -17.78 -30.22 19.48
N SER A 21 -19.00 -30.74 19.28
CA SER A 21 -19.30 -31.68 18.20
C SER A 21 -19.20 -31.02 16.81
N ALA A 22 -19.57 -29.74 16.69
CA ALA A 22 -19.36 -28.97 15.46
C ALA A 22 -17.87 -28.79 15.12
N LEU A 23 -17.02 -28.52 16.12
CA LEU A 23 -15.56 -28.41 15.91
C LEU A 23 -14.92 -29.74 15.52
N ALA A 24 -15.28 -30.84 16.20
CA ALA A 24 -14.80 -32.17 15.85
C ALA A 24 -15.21 -32.57 14.42
N PHE A 25 -16.42 -32.22 14.00
CA PHE A 25 -16.87 -32.46 12.63
C PHE A 25 -16.10 -31.61 11.60
N ALA A 26 -15.83 -30.34 11.91
CA ALA A 26 -15.01 -29.49 11.06
C ALA A 26 -13.61 -30.05 10.86
N GLU A 27 -13.01 -30.64 11.90
CA GLU A 27 -11.70 -31.29 11.83
C GLU A 27 -11.73 -32.56 10.96
N ILE A 28 -12.75 -33.40 11.11
CA ILE A 28 -12.95 -34.61 10.28
C ILE A 28 -13.15 -34.22 8.82
N ALA A 29 -14.00 -33.22 8.53
CA ALA A 29 -14.23 -32.72 7.19
C ALA A 29 -12.96 -32.13 6.56
N ALA A 30 -12.16 -31.38 7.34
CA ALA A 30 -10.87 -30.85 6.88
C ALA A 30 -9.88 -31.97 6.54
N ASN A 31 -9.81 -33.02 7.37
CA ASN A 31 -8.95 -34.17 7.11
C ASN A 31 -9.42 -34.99 5.90
N PHE A 32 -10.73 -35.14 5.73
CA PHE A 32 -11.32 -35.78 4.54
C PHE A 32 -10.93 -35.01 3.27
N ILE A 33 -11.13 -33.70 3.23
CA ILE A 33 -10.76 -32.87 2.08
C ILE A 33 -9.26 -32.95 1.81
N ARG A 34 -8.41 -32.83 2.84
CA ARG A 34 -6.95 -32.94 2.70
C ARG A 34 -6.50 -34.28 2.14
N SER A 35 -7.23 -35.36 2.37
CA SER A 35 -6.91 -36.68 1.80
C SER A 35 -7.00 -36.72 0.26
N TYR A 36 -7.67 -35.75 -0.36
CA TYR A 36 -7.78 -35.60 -1.80
C TYR A 36 -6.78 -34.60 -2.39
N LYS A 37 -5.86 -34.04 -1.61
CA LYS A 37 -4.94 -32.97 -2.05
C LYS A 37 -4.14 -33.32 -3.31
N ASP A 38 -3.73 -34.58 -3.45
CA ASP A 38 -2.93 -35.04 -4.58
C ASP A 38 -3.79 -35.63 -5.73
N ASN A 39 -5.13 -35.51 -5.62
CA ASN A 39 -6.05 -35.95 -6.66
C ASN A 39 -6.18 -34.86 -7.73
N LYS A 40 -6.13 -35.22 -9.01
CA LYS A 40 -6.34 -34.30 -10.15
C LYS A 40 -7.67 -33.53 -10.12
N PHE A 41 -8.64 -34.01 -9.35
CA PHE A 41 -9.95 -33.37 -9.16
C PHE A 41 -10.08 -32.59 -7.85
N TYR A 42 -9.00 -32.36 -7.11
CA TYR A 42 -9.02 -31.68 -5.81
C TYR A 42 -9.72 -30.31 -5.88
N ASP A 43 -9.41 -29.51 -6.90
CA ASP A 43 -9.99 -28.18 -7.09
C ASP A 43 -11.49 -28.26 -7.42
N VAL A 44 -11.91 -29.29 -8.18
CA VAL A 44 -13.32 -29.53 -8.49
C VAL A 44 -14.10 -29.97 -7.25
N ILE A 45 -13.51 -30.84 -6.43
CA ILE A 45 -14.12 -31.33 -5.19
C ILE A 45 -14.27 -30.19 -4.18
N THR A 46 -13.21 -29.40 -3.97
CA THR A 46 -13.22 -28.27 -3.02
C THR A 46 -14.15 -27.14 -3.47
N SER A 47 -14.12 -26.76 -4.75
CA SER A 47 -15.04 -25.75 -5.30
C SER A 47 -16.51 -26.18 -5.21
N THR A 48 -16.81 -27.47 -5.44
CA THR A 48 -18.17 -28.01 -5.31
C THR A 48 -18.66 -27.96 -3.86
N ILE A 49 -17.82 -28.28 -2.88
CA ILE A 49 -18.15 -28.20 -1.45
C ILE A 49 -18.44 -26.74 -1.05
N ILE A 50 -17.57 -25.80 -1.43
CA ILE A 50 -17.75 -24.37 -1.15
C ILE A 50 -19.03 -23.83 -1.82
N THR A 51 -19.24 -24.19 -3.08
CA THR A 51 -20.45 -23.79 -3.83
C THR A 51 -21.73 -24.32 -3.19
N THR A 52 -21.69 -25.55 -2.67
CA THR A 52 -22.84 -26.17 -2.00
C THR A 52 -23.13 -25.52 -0.64
N LEU A 53 -22.09 -25.15 0.10
CA LEU A 53 -22.20 -24.38 1.35
C LEU A 53 -22.84 -23.01 1.11
N LEU A 54 -22.46 -22.31 0.03
CA LEU A 54 -22.99 -21.00 -0.33
C LEU A 54 -24.41 -21.06 -0.92
N LYS A 55 -24.81 -22.17 -1.56
CA LYS A 55 -26.17 -22.37 -2.10
C LYS A 55 -27.24 -22.60 -1.03
N SER A 56 -26.85 -22.84 0.23
CA SER A 56 -27.77 -23.11 1.34
C SER A 56 -27.70 -22.00 2.42
N PRO A 57 -28.25 -20.80 2.17
CA PRO A 57 -28.09 -19.63 3.03
C PRO A 57 -28.70 -19.78 4.44
N ASN A 58 -29.64 -20.70 4.63
CA ASN A 58 -30.26 -20.94 5.94
C ASN A 58 -29.41 -21.83 6.88
N ALA A 59 -28.28 -22.37 6.41
CA ALA A 59 -27.47 -23.33 7.16
C ALA A 59 -26.19 -22.72 7.78
N VAL A 60 -25.82 -21.48 7.41
CA VAL A 60 -24.56 -20.86 7.82
C VAL A 60 -24.81 -19.47 8.40
N ASN A 61 -24.39 -19.25 9.64
CA ASN A 61 -24.46 -17.96 10.31
C ASN A 61 -23.62 -16.92 9.55
N GLU A 62 -24.15 -15.71 9.35
CA GLU A 62 -23.49 -14.58 8.68
C GLU A 62 -22.12 -14.24 9.29
N GLU A 63 -21.98 -14.37 10.62
CA GLU A 63 -20.71 -14.19 11.32
C GLU A 63 -19.67 -15.25 10.90
N VAL A 64 -20.11 -16.48 10.64
CA VAL A 64 -19.26 -17.58 10.18
C VAL A 64 -18.81 -17.36 8.73
N LEU A 65 -19.70 -16.86 7.87
CA LEU A 65 -19.35 -16.49 6.49
C LEU A 65 -18.30 -15.37 6.47
N LYS A 66 -18.49 -14.33 7.27
CA LYS A 66 -17.53 -13.21 7.38
C LYS A 66 -16.16 -13.67 7.89
N ASN A 67 -16.14 -14.59 8.86
CA ASN A 67 -14.90 -15.18 9.36
C ASN A 67 -14.22 -16.07 8.31
N MET A 68 -14.99 -16.82 7.51
CA MET A 68 -14.45 -17.61 6.39
C MET A 68 -13.86 -16.70 5.31
N GLU A 69 -14.54 -15.61 4.95
CA GLU A 69 -14.06 -14.63 3.97
C GLU A 69 -12.74 -14.00 4.43
N ALA A 70 -12.65 -13.55 5.69
CA ALA A 70 -11.42 -12.99 6.26
C ALA A 70 -10.25 -13.98 6.21
N ALA A 71 -10.50 -15.26 6.56
CA ALA A 71 -9.48 -16.31 6.51
C ALA A 71 -9.02 -16.62 5.07
N LEU A 72 -9.93 -16.59 4.09
CA LEU A 72 -9.58 -16.79 2.68
C LEU A 72 -8.71 -15.65 2.14
N VAL A 73 -9.05 -14.40 2.46
CA VAL A 73 -8.26 -13.22 2.09
C VAL A 73 -6.87 -13.27 2.72
N GLU A 74 -6.75 -13.68 3.98
CA GLU A 74 -5.46 -13.87 4.65
C GLU A 74 -4.62 -14.94 3.97
N GLN A 75 -5.20 -16.11 3.64
CA GLN A 75 -4.50 -17.18 2.94
C GLN A 75 -4.08 -16.78 1.52
N GLN A 76 -4.91 -16.03 0.80
CA GLN A 76 -4.56 -15.48 -0.51
C GLN A 76 -3.35 -14.55 -0.41
N GLY A 77 -3.32 -13.67 0.60
CA GLY A 77 -2.18 -12.81 0.89
C GLY A 77 -0.89 -13.59 1.14
N ILE A 78 -0.96 -14.67 1.93
CA ILE A 78 0.19 -15.56 2.20
C ILE A 78 0.67 -16.24 0.92
N LEU A 79 -0.22 -16.71 0.04
CA LEU A 79 0.15 -17.35 -1.23
C LEU A 79 0.84 -16.37 -2.18
N ILE A 80 0.28 -15.17 -2.36
CA ILE A 80 0.87 -14.10 -3.18
C ILE A 80 2.26 -13.74 -2.64
N GLN A 81 2.41 -13.64 -1.32
CA GLN A 81 3.70 -13.33 -0.72
C GLN A 81 4.73 -14.44 -0.95
N LYS A 82 4.33 -15.72 -0.83
CA LYS A 82 5.19 -16.87 -1.16
C LYS A 82 5.61 -16.89 -2.63
N GLU A 83 4.74 -16.49 -3.54
CA GLU A 83 5.09 -16.37 -4.97
C GLU A 83 6.07 -15.23 -5.22
N ARG A 84 5.84 -14.05 -4.63
CA ARG A 84 6.77 -12.91 -4.71
C ARG A 84 8.14 -13.23 -4.10
N GLU A 85 8.19 -14.05 -3.05
CA GLU A 85 9.45 -14.53 -2.46
C GLU A 85 10.19 -15.53 -3.36
N LYS A 86 9.46 -16.37 -4.12
CA LYS A 86 10.05 -17.24 -5.14
C LYS A 86 10.59 -16.44 -6.32
N GLU A 87 9.89 -15.39 -6.74
CA GLU A 87 10.29 -14.49 -7.83
C GLU A 87 11.54 -13.66 -7.47
N LYS A 88 11.69 -13.27 -6.20
CA LYS A 88 12.87 -12.58 -5.68
C LYS A 88 14.13 -13.44 -5.60
N ARG A 89 14.05 -14.76 -5.72
CA ARG A 89 15.25 -15.58 -5.88
C ARG A 89 15.68 -15.48 -7.34
N PRO A 90 16.82 -14.86 -7.67
CA PRO A 90 17.29 -14.88 -9.04
C PRO A 90 17.47 -16.34 -9.44
N LYS A 91 16.67 -16.80 -10.41
CA LYS A 91 17.03 -18.00 -11.18
C LYS A 91 18.41 -17.66 -11.75
N LYS A 92 19.46 -18.34 -11.27
CA LYS A 92 20.77 -18.28 -11.92
C LYS A 92 20.50 -18.55 -13.39
N TRP A 93 20.82 -17.58 -14.22
CA TRP A 93 20.65 -17.68 -15.66
C TRP A 93 21.42 -18.91 -16.12
N VAL A 94 20.69 -19.93 -16.58
CA VAL A 94 21.26 -21.05 -17.34
C VAL A 94 20.97 -20.69 -18.78
N ALA A 95 22.01 -20.51 -19.58
CA ALA A 95 21.86 -20.31 -21.01
C ALA A 95 21.10 -21.51 -21.59
N GLU A 96 19.90 -21.30 -22.09
CA GLU A 96 19.30 -22.26 -23.02
C GLU A 96 20.15 -22.22 -24.29
N VAL A 97 21.01 -23.24 -24.42
CA VAL A 97 21.70 -23.52 -25.67
C VAL A 97 20.62 -23.90 -26.68
N TYR A 98 20.40 -23.00 -27.64
CA TYR A 98 19.53 -23.23 -28.78
C TYR A 98 20.12 -24.36 -29.61
N ASN A 99 19.69 -25.60 -29.36
CA ASN A 99 19.92 -26.68 -30.31
C ASN A 99 18.90 -26.48 -31.43
N SER A 100 19.25 -25.69 -32.43
CA SER A 100 18.58 -25.70 -33.73
C SER A 100 18.75 -27.10 -34.31
N LYS A 101 17.74 -27.96 -34.12
CA LYS A 101 17.51 -29.04 -35.07
C LYS A 101 17.00 -28.36 -36.33
N ILE A 102 17.88 -28.26 -37.30
CA ILE A 102 17.48 -28.05 -38.68
C ILE A 102 16.75 -29.34 -39.05
N ASP A 103 15.42 -29.30 -39.08
CA ASP A 103 14.63 -30.31 -39.79
C ASP A 103 14.82 -30.00 -41.28
N GLU A 104 15.87 -30.59 -41.87
CA GLU A 104 15.95 -30.82 -43.31
C GLU A 104 14.93 -31.91 -43.64
N ASP A 105 13.67 -31.52 -43.88
CA ASP A 105 12.67 -32.26 -44.67
C ASP A 105 11.36 -31.46 -44.66
N SER A 106 11.36 -30.34 -45.38
CA SER A 106 10.12 -29.69 -45.82
C SER A 106 10.27 -29.42 -47.31
N ASP A 107 9.94 -30.44 -48.10
CA ASP A 107 9.56 -30.28 -49.51
C ASP A 107 8.26 -29.47 -49.54
N GLU A 108 8.36 -28.15 -49.42
CA GLU A 108 7.31 -27.24 -49.86
C GLU A 108 7.57 -26.92 -51.34
N GLU A 109 6.60 -27.29 -52.17
CA GLU A 109 6.55 -26.96 -53.59
C GLU A 109 6.80 -25.46 -53.78
N VAL A 110 7.84 -25.14 -54.54
CA VAL A 110 8.15 -23.78 -54.98
C VAL A 110 7.07 -23.38 -55.98
N ASP A 111 6.02 -22.72 -55.49
CA ASP A 111 5.17 -21.92 -56.34
C ASP A 111 6.05 -20.86 -57.01
N GLU A 112 6.00 -20.78 -58.34
CA GLU A 112 6.65 -19.73 -59.12
C GLU A 112 6.06 -18.37 -58.72
N ILE A 113 6.69 -17.71 -57.74
CA ILE A 113 6.33 -16.35 -57.34
C ILE A 113 6.81 -15.39 -58.43
N ASP A 114 5.87 -14.60 -58.94
CA ASP A 114 6.08 -13.56 -59.92
C ASP A 114 7.21 -12.60 -59.46
N PRO A 115 8.27 -12.38 -60.26
CA PRO A 115 9.41 -11.54 -59.88
C PRO A 115 9.02 -10.12 -59.43
N ASP A 116 7.88 -9.59 -59.88
CA ASP A 116 7.38 -8.28 -59.46
C ASP A 116 6.80 -8.26 -58.03
N GLU A 117 6.29 -9.40 -57.53
CA GLU A 117 5.76 -9.51 -56.16
C GLU A 117 6.88 -9.68 -55.11
N MET A 118 7.97 -10.34 -55.50
CA MET A 118 9.19 -10.46 -54.67
C MET A 118 9.91 -9.12 -54.48
N GLU A 119 10.00 -8.30 -55.53
CA GLU A 119 10.62 -6.97 -55.42
C GLU A 119 9.77 -6.04 -54.53
N GLN A 120 8.43 -6.12 -54.61
CA GLN A 120 7.53 -5.36 -53.73
C GLN A 120 7.62 -5.77 -52.27
N ARG A 121 7.73 -7.08 -51.98
CA ARG A 121 7.95 -7.55 -50.60
C ARG A 121 9.32 -7.12 -50.06
N ARG A 122 10.36 -7.13 -50.89
CA ARG A 122 11.69 -6.68 -50.47
C ARG A 122 11.71 -5.18 -50.14
N ILE A 123 10.98 -4.37 -50.92
CA ILE A 123 10.84 -2.92 -50.64
C ILE A 123 10.04 -2.69 -49.35
N ALA A 124 8.96 -3.44 -49.13
CA ALA A 124 8.16 -3.34 -47.91
C ALA A 124 8.91 -3.80 -46.65
N GLU A 125 9.74 -4.84 -46.75
CA GLU A 125 10.63 -5.28 -45.66
C GLU A 125 11.72 -4.24 -45.36
N GLU A 126 12.31 -3.62 -46.39
CA GLU A 126 13.32 -2.57 -46.19
C GLU A 126 12.73 -1.29 -45.56
N GLU A 127 11.48 -0.94 -45.90
CA GLU A 127 10.77 0.16 -45.25
C GLU A 127 10.40 -0.17 -43.79
N ALA A 128 9.92 -1.38 -43.52
CA ALA A 128 9.61 -1.82 -42.16
C ALA A 128 10.86 -1.92 -41.27
N GLU A 129 12.01 -2.34 -41.83
CA GLU A 129 13.28 -2.38 -41.11
C GLU A 129 13.77 -0.97 -40.76
N LYS A 130 13.64 -0.01 -41.68
CA LYS A 130 13.96 1.41 -41.42
C LYS A 130 13.05 2.03 -40.35
N GLU A 131 11.75 1.71 -40.36
CA GLU A 131 10.84 2.16 -39.32
C GLU A 131 11.21 1.56 -37.95
N ALA A 132 11.48 0.25 -37.89
CA ALA A 132 11.90 -0.42 -36.67
C ALA A 132 13.24 0.11 -36.12
N GLU A 133 14.21 0.41 -36.99
CA GLU A 133 15.47 1.06 -36.60
C GLU A 133 15.20 2.45 -36.00
N SER A 134 14.34 3.25 -36.62
CA SER A 134 14.00 4.59 -36.12
C SER A 134 13.30 4.56 -34.76
N GLU A 135 12.39 3.60 -34.54
CA GLU A 135 11.73 3.39 -33.26
C GLU A 135 12.72 2.92 -32.20
N TRP A 136 13.65 2.03 -32.57
CA TRP A 136 14.68 1.54 -31.67
C TRP A 136 15.63 2.66 -31.22
N GLU A 137 16.02 3.57 -32.12
CA GLU A 137 16.83 4.73 -31.77
C GLU A 137 16.09 5.69 -30.83
N LEU A 138 14.80 5.93 -31.07
CA LEU A 138 13.98 6.80 -30.22
C LEU A 138 13.78 6.21 -28.81
N VAL A 139 13.60 4.89 -28.72
CA VAL A 139 13.55 4.16 -27.44
C VAL A 139 14.92 4.19 -26.73
N ARG A 140 16.02 4.05 -27.47
CA ARG A 140 17.38 4.14 -26.93
C ARG A 140 17.63 5.53 -26.33
N GLU A 141 17.35 6.60 -27.07
CA GLU A 141 17.52 7.99 -26.61
C GLU A 141 16.67 8.27 -25.36
N ARG A 142 15.41 7.81 -25.34
CA ARG A 142 14.54 7.96 -24.16
C ARG A 142 15.09 7.22 -22.95
N THR A 143 15.67 6.04 -23.16
CA THR A 143 16.26 5.22 -22.10
C THR A 143 17.55 5.85 -21.58
N GLU A 144 18.39 6.40 -22.46
CA GLU A 144 19.61 7.12 -22.10
C GLU A 144 19.30 8.38 -21.30
N ALA A 145 18.34 9.20 -21.74
CA ALA A 145 17.90 10.39 -21.01
C ALA A 145 17.38 10.06 -19.60
N PHE A 146 16.64 8.95 -19.46
CA PHE A 146 16.17 8.48 -18.15
C PHE A 146 17.33 8.03 -17.26
N LEU A 147 18.32 7.32 -17.81
CA LEU A 147 19.50 6.88 -17.07
C LEU A 147 20.39 8.06 -16.64
N GLU A 148 20.53 9.09 -17.48
CA GLU A 148 21.24 10.32 -17.13
C GLU A 148 20.53 11.10 -16.01
N GLN A 149 19.21 11.24 -16.09
CA GLN A 149 18.42 11.87 -15.03
C GLN A 149 18.54 11.09 -13.71
N ARG A 150 18.53 9.75 -13.78
CA ARG A 150 18.75 8.89 -12.61
C ARG A 150 20.15 9.09 -12.03
N LYS A 151 21.20 9.12 -12.84
CA LYS A 151 22.58 9.39 -12.39
C LYS A 151 22.71 10.79 -11.78
N ALA A 152 22.09 11.80 -12.37
CA ALA A 152 22.08 13.17 -11.83
C ALA A 152 21.38 13.23 -10.46
N ASN A 153 20.25 12.54 -10.31
CA ASN A 153 19.54 12.41 -9.03
C ASN A 153 20.35 11.65 -7.99
N GLU A 154 21.00 10.55 -8.36
CA GLU A 154 21.89 9.78 -7.49
C GLU A 154 23.11 10.62 -7.05
N MET A 155 23.69 11.43 -7.94
CA MET A 155 24.76 12.37 -7.59
C MET A 155 24.27 13.49 -6.66
N LEU A 156 23.09 14.06 -6.89
CA LEU A 156 22.49 15.05 -5.99
C LEU A 156 22.21 14.45 -4.61
N LEU A 157 21.72 13.21 -4.55
CA LEU A 157 21.53 12.46 -3.31
C LEU A 157 22.87 12.19 -2.62
N ALA A 158 23.91 11.80 -3.36
CA ALA A 158 25.24 11.56 -2.82
C ALA A 158 25.91 12.85 -2.31
N GLN A 159 25.75 13.98 -3.00
CA GLN A 159 26.22 15.28 -2.54
C GLN A 159 25.49 15.73 -1.27
N LYS A 160 24.17 15.56 -1.20
CA LYS A 160 23.38 15.84 0.01
C LYS A 160 23.69 14.88 1.16
N ALA A 161 23.94 13.61 0.86
CA ALA A 161 24.29 12.60 1.87
C ALA A 161 25.72 12.79 2.44
N ARG A 162 26.61 13.51 1.74
CA ARG A 162 27.98 13.79 2.20
C ARG A 162 28.13 15.03 3.08
N GLN A 163 27.06 15.67 3.53
CA GLN A 163 27.12 16.85 4.41
C GLN A 163 26.27 16.76 5.68
N VAL A 164 26.17 15.56 6.28
CA VAL A 164 25.92 15.52 7.72
C VAL A 164 27.28 15.34 8.38
N ASP A 165 27.93 16.47 8.69
CA ASP A 165 29.01 16.47 9.66
C ASP A 165 28.39 16.04 10.98
N THR A 166 28.46 14.73 11.24
CA THR A 166 27.85 14.09 12.40
C THR A 166 28.34 14.72 13.69
N LYS A 167 29.55 15.29 13.70
CA LYS A 167 30.12 15.99 14.83
C LYS A 167 29.47 17.36 15.03
N ALA A 168 29.34 18.15 13.96
CA ALA A 168 28.63 19.43 14.02
C ALA A 168 27.14 19.25 14.36
N PHE A 169 26.51 18.19 13.86
CA PHE A 169 25.12 17.86 14.15
C PHE A 169 24.93 17.38 15.60
N GLU A 170 25.85 16.56 16.12
CA GLU A 170 25.87 16.16 17.52
C GLU A 170 26.10 17.35 18.45
N ASP A 171 27.00 18.27 18.11
CA ASP A 171 27.26 19.46 18.92
C ASP A 171 26.06 20.43 18.89
N HIS A 172 25.39 20.55 17.74
CA HIS A 172 24.13 21.29 17.63
C HIS A 172 23.01 20.62 18.44
N LEU A 173 22.94 19.30 18.48
CA LEU A 173 21.96 18.58 19.30
C LEU A 173 22.24 18.75 20.80
N LYS A 174 23.51 18.65 21.23
CA LYS A 174 23.93 18.85 22.63
C LYS A 174 23.68 20.28 23.11
N ASN A 175 23.95 21.28 22.27
CA ASN A 175 23.70 22.69 22.60
C ASN A 175 22.21 23.01 22.79
N TYR A 176 21.31 22.28 22.12
CA TYR A 176 19.86 22.40 22.28
C TYR A 176 19.29 21.40 23.31
N GLY A 177 20.14 20.82 24.17
CA GLY A 177 19.73 20.00 25.31
C GLY A 177 19.47 18.53 24.99
N ALA A 178 19.78 18.06 23.77
CA ALA A 178 19.71 16.63 23.47
C ALA A 178 20.91 15.90 24.11
N VAL A 179 20.61 15.09 25.14
CA VAL A 179 21.58 14.17 25.72
C VAL A 179 21.60 12.89 24.89
N LEU A 180 22.77 12.52 24.36
CA LEU A 180 22.96 11.27 23.64
C LEU A 180 22.71 10.10 24.60
N LEU A 181 21.51 9.50 24.58
CA LEU A 181 21.08 8.47 25.53
C LEU A 181 21.75 7.09 25.34
N ASN A 182 22.73 6.99 24.44
CA ASN A 182 23.68 5.88 24.37
C ASN A 182 24.84 6.28 23.44
N PRO A 183 26.00 6.72 23.94
CA PRO A 183 27.21 6.54 23.17
C PRO A 183 27.39 5.02 23.10
N GLY A 184 27.16 4.44 21.93
CA GLY A 184 27.29 3.00 21.75
C GLY A 184 28.72 2.56 22.05
N GLU A 185 29.00 2.20 23.29
CA GLU A 185 30.08 1.28 23.59
C GLU A 185 29.67 -0.04 22.97
N LEU A 186 30.30 -0.35 21.84
CA LEU A 186 30.43 -1.66 21.24
C LEU A 186 31.13 -2.61 22.23
N ASN A 187 30.47 -2.93 23.34
CA ASN A 187 30.87 -3.98 24.25
C ASN A 187 30.06 -5.22 23.91
N THR A 188 30.60 -5.98 22.95
CA THR A 188 30.26 -7.37 22.70
C THR A 188 30.50 -8.19 23.96
N LYS A 189 29.50 -8.40 24.81
CA LYS A 189 29.54 -9.46 25.82
C LYS A 189 28.15 -9.90 26.27
N LYS A 190 27.83 -11.12 25.83
CA LYS A 190 26.96 -12.14 26.40
C LYS A 190 26.09 -11.73 27.60
N GLY A 191 24.77 -11.87 27.38
CA GLY A 191 23.87 -12.59 28.29
C GLY A 191 23.69 -12.01 29.69
N GLY A 192 22.62 -11.25 29.88
CA GLY A 192 22.12 -10.92 31.21
C GLY A 192 20.83 -10.13 31.13
N LYS A 193 19.74 -10.68 31.68
CA LYS A 193 18.53 -9.94 32.01
C LYS A 193 18.93 -8.69 32.82
N GLN A 194 18.78 -7.51 32.24
CA GLN A 194 18.74 -6.26 33.01
C GLN A 194 17.45 -5.52 32.70
N GLY A 195 16.80 -5.12 33.78
CA GLY A 195 15.43 -4.67 33.82
C GLY A 195 15.18 -3.45 32.94
N GLY A 196 14.12 -3.53 32.15
CA GLY A 196 13.50 -2.37 31.53
C GLY A 196 12.95 -1.45 32.62
N LYS A 197 13.73 -0.44 32.99
CA LYS A 197 13.25 0.73 33.72
C LYS A 197 13.88 1.99 33.13
N ALA A 198 13.29 2.44 32.03
CA ALA A 198 13.22 3.84 31.62
C ALA A 198 12.15 3.93 30.53
N THR A 199 10.88 3.87 30.94
CA THR A 199 9.80 4.35 30.08
C THR A 199 9.99 5.85 29.93
N SER A 200 10.53 6.27 28.78
CA SER A 200 10.45 7.65 28.30
C SER A 200 8.99 8.10 28.42
N GLN A 201 8.72 8.98 29.39
CA GLN A 201 7.47 9.71 29.46
C GLN A 201 7.56 10.80 28.40
N ILE A 202 6.68 10.73 27.41
CA ILE A 202 6.48 11.79 26.43
C ILE A 202 6.06 13.04 27.20
N SER A 203 6.75 14.16 26.94
CA SER A 203 6.49 15.43 27.60
C SER A 203 5.11 15.98 27.23
N GLU A 204 4.52 16.82 28.08
CA GLU A 204 3.19 17.42 27.83
C GLU A 204 3.18 18.25 26.53
N GLU A 205 4.32 18.84 26.16
CA GLU A 205 4.50 19.56 24.90
C GLU A 205 4.43 18.63 23.69
N GLU A 206 5.06 17.46 23.76
CA GLU A 206 4.99 16.44 22.70
C GLU A 206 3.60 15.83 22.57
N VAL A 207 2.86 15.70 23.67
CA VAL A 207 1.46 15.27 23.64
C VAL A 207 0.59 16.33 22.95
N GLY A 208 0.75 17.61 23.29
CA GLY A 208 0.05 18.71 22.64
C GLY A 208 0.36 18.79 21.14
N LYS A 209 1.62 18.59 20.76
CA LYS A 209 2.04 18.49 19.36
C LYS A 209 1.36 17.31 18.65
N LEU A 210 1.32 16.14 19.28
CA LEU A 210 0.68 14.95 18.68
C LEU A 210 -0.82 15.17 18.43
N TYR A 211 -1.52 15.88 19.31
CA TYR A 211 -2.93 16.26 19.08
C TYR A 211 -3.09 17.19 17.88
N ARG A 212 -2.23 18.21 17.79
CA ARG A 212 -2.22 19.13 16.65
C ARG A 212 -1.93 18.40 15.35
N ASP A 213 -0.90 17.55 15.32
CA ASP A 213 -0.51 16.78 14.14
C ASP A 213 -1.66 15.86 13.66
N VAL A 214 -2.38 15.22 14.60
CA VAL A 214 -3.56 14.40 14.25
C VAL A 214 -4.69 15.25 13.68
N ALA A 215 -4.97 16.42 14.27
CA ALA A 215 -6.02 17.31 13.78
C ALA A 215 -5.70 17.83 12.37
N GLU A 216 -4.49 18.34 12.17
CA GLU A 216 -4.01 18.87 10.88
C GLU A 216 -4.04 17.79 9.79
N VAL A 217 -3.49 16.60 10.06
CA VAL A 217 -3.48 15.49 9.09
C VAL A 217 -4.90 15.01 8.78
N SER A 218 -5.79 14.98 9.78
CA SER A 218 -7.18 14.60 9.53
C SER A 218 -7.88 15.59 8.61
N LYS A 219 -7.74 16.90 8.85
CA LYS A 219 -8.33 17.95 7.99
C LYS A 219 -7.73 17.93 6.59
N GLU A 220 -6.41 17.77 6.46
CA GLU A 220 -5.76 17.66 5.16
C GLU A 220 -6.25 16.44 4.37
N LYS A 221 -6.42 15.29 5.03
CA LYS A 221 -7.00 14.09 4.42
C LYS A 221 -8.44 14.36 3.94
N ASP A 222 -9.27 14.98 4.77
CA ASP A 222 -10.67 15.29 4.42
C ASP A 222 -10.76 16.32 3.28
N ARG A 223 -9.87 17.32 3.26
CA ARG A 223 -9.72 18.29 2.18
C ARG A 223 -9.36 17.60 0.86
N LEU A 224 -8.37 16.71 0.86
CA LEU A 224 -7.98 15.97 -0.35
C LEU A 224 -9.13 15.09 -0.86
N LYS A 225 -9.87 14.42 0.04
CA LYS A 225 -11.08 13.66 -0.34
C LYS A 225 -12.13 14.54 -0.99
N LEU A 226 -12.43 15.70 -0.40
CA LEU A 226 -13.41 16.63 -0.93
C LEU A 226 -13.04 17.06 -2.35
N VAL A 227 -11.79 17.50 -2.56
CA VAL A 227 -11.35 17.97 -3.87
C VAL A 227 -11.34 16.84 -4.91
N LEU A 228 -10.95 15.62 -4.53
CA LEU A 228 -11.02 14.46 -5.43
C LEU A 228 -12.45 14.06 -5.80
N SER A 229 -13.42 14.31 -4.92
CA SER A 229 -14.82 13.92 -5.15
C SER A 229 -15.64 14.91 -5.99
N ILE A 230 -15.13 16.13 -6.19
CA ILE A 230 -15.84 17.20 -6.91
C ILE A 230 -15.40 17.22 -8.37
N SER A 231 -16.39 17.34 -9.26
CA SER A 231 -16.15 17.49 -10.70
C SER A 231 -15.65 18.89 -11.03
N ASP A 232 -14.90 19.04 -12.12
CA ASP A 232 -14.28 20.32 -12.47
C ASP A 232 -15.30 21.46 -12.72
N GLU A 233 -16.53 21.11 -13.12
CA GLU A 233 -17.64 22.06 -13.31
C GLU A 233 -18.18 22.62 -11.99
N GLU A 234 -18.13 21.83 -10.91
CA GLU A 234 -18.64 22.17 -9.58
C GLU A 234 -17.60 22.90 -8.70
N ILE A 235 -16.31 22.85 -9.09
CA ILE A 235 -15.21 23.48 -8.34
C ILE A 235 -15.44 24.99 -8.11
N PRO A 236 -15.85 25.80 -9.10
CA PRO A 236 -16.03 27.23 -8.91
C PRO A 236 -17.09 27.56 -7.87
N ASP A 237 -18.20 26.84 -7.87
CA ASP A 237 -19.28 27.07 -6.92
C ASP A 237 -18.90 26.59 -5.52
N LYS A 238 -18.23 25.44 -5.41
CA LYS A 238 -17.66 25.02 -4.13
C LYS A 238 -16.63 26.03 -3.60
N CYS A 239 -15.81 26.61 -4.47
CA CYS A 239 -14.82 27.61 -4.07
C CYS A 239 -15.51 28.87 -3.49
N LYS A 240 -16.63 29.31 -4.07
CA LYS A 240 -17.42 30.43 -3.53
C LYS A 240 -17.99 30.11 -2.15
N GLU A 241 -18.59 28.92 -1.99
CA GLU A 241 -19.12 28.48 -0.70
C GLU A 241 -18.03 28.47 0.38
N VAL A 242 -16.88 27.87 0.07
CA VAL A 242 -15.76 27.78 1.02
C VAL A 242 -15.18 29.16 1.34
N LYS A 243 -15.15 30.09 0.39
CA LYS A 243 -14.73 31.49 0.65
C LYS A 243 -15.71 32.21 1.58
N GLN A 244 -17.01 31.97 1.45
CA GLN A 244 -18.02 32.51 2.37
C GLN A 244 -17.86 31.92 3.78
N ASP A 245 -17.67 30.59 3.88
CA ASP A 245 -17.40 29.91 5.15
C ASP A 245 -16.11 30.43 5.81
N LEU A 246 -15.05 30.63 5.03
CA LEU A 246 -13.78 31.19 5.50
C LEU A 246 -13.97 32.59 6.05
N ALA A 247 -14.70 33.47 5.34
CA ALA A 247 -14.98 34.82 5.82
C ALA A 247 -15.75 34.81 7.15
N ARG A 248 -16.75 33.93 7.28
CA ARG A 248 -17.51 33.75 8.54
C ARG A 248 -16.61 33.29 9.68
N LEU A 249 -15.75 32.29 9.43
CA LEU A 249 -14.81 31.77 10.43
C LEU A 249 -13.76 32.81 10.83
N MET A 250 -13.30 33.64 9.90
CA MET A 250 -12.37 34.73 10.22
C MET A 250 -13.01 35.79 11.12
N GLU A 251 -14.28 36.13 10.91
CA GLU A 251 -15.01 37.03 11.82
C GLU A 251 -15.19 36.40 13.20
N GLU A 252 -15.60 35.12 13.27
CA GLU A 252 -15.72 34.41 14.54
C GLU A 252 -14.38 34.32 15.30
N ALA A 253 -13.27 34.09 14.57
CA ALA A 253 -11.94 34.07 15.15
C ALA A 253 -11.49 35.46 15.64
N LYS A 254 -11.91 36.55 14.98
CA LYS A 254 -11.65 37.92 15.47
C LYS A 254 -12.41 38.22 16.75
N GLU A 255 -13.67 37.81 16.85
CA GLU A 255 -14.50 38.01 18.05
C GLU A 255 -13.94 37.25 19.27
N LYS A 256 -13.42 36.04 19.07
CA LYS A 256 -12.85 35.21 20.12
C LYS A 256 -11.40 35.56 20.51
N GLY A 257 -10.74 36.46 19.75
CA GLY A 257 -9.37 36.92 20.00
C GLY A 257 -8.29 35.93 19.54
N PRO A 258 -6.99 36.32 19.55
CA PRO A 258 -5.91 35.49 19.06
C PRO A 258 -5.72 34.23 19.94
N PHE A 259 -5.98 33.05 19.36
CA PHE A 259 -5.83 31.72 19.96
C PHE A 259 -4.37 31.28 20.15
N VAL A 260 -3.50 32.22 20.54
CA VAL A 260 -2.06 32.00 20.63
C VAL A 260 -1.77 31.33 21.98
N ASN A 261 -1.37 30.05 21.91
CA ASN A 261 -0.89 29.23 23.01
C ASN A 261 -1.93 28.79 24.04
N VAL A 262 -2.77 27.86 23.62
CA VAL A 262 -3.58 27.11 24.57
C VAL A 262 -2.83 25.82 24.93
N LYS A 263 -2.40 25.74 26.19
CA LYS A 263 -1.61 24.62 26.73
C LYS A 263 -2.52 23.41 26.85
N ALA A 264 -2.18 22.32 26.16
CA ALA A 264 -2.90 21.06 26.26
C ALA A 264 -2.85 20.52 27.70
N LYS A 265 -3.93 20.69 28.46
CA LYS A 265 -4.09 20.14 29.81
C LYS A 265 -4.60 18.70 29.77
N THR A 266 -3.82 17.77 29.26
CA THR A 266 -4.15 16.35 29.48
C THR A 266 -2.88 15.52 29.54
N SER A 267 -2.49 15.14 30.76
CA SER A 267 -1.57 14.03 30.96
C SER A 267 -2.24 12.75 30.46
N LEU A 268 -1.88 12.33 29.24
CA LEU A 268 -2.40 11.10 28.65
C LEU A 268 -1.68 9.87 29.18
N SER A 269 -2.42 8.77 29.31
CA SER A 269 -1.82 7.46 29.54
C SER A 269 -1.00 7.00 28.34
N LYS A 270 0.02 6.16 28.58
CA LYS A 270 0.85 5.56 27.52
C LYS A 270 0.03 4.82 26.45
N ALA A 271 -1.08 4.19 26.85
CA ALA A 271 -1.99 3.52 25.93
C ALA A 271 -2.68 4.51 24.99
N GLN A 272 -3.16 5.65 25.51
CA GLN A 272 -3.78 6.70 24.70
C GLN A 272 -2.76 7.32 23.73
N ILE A 273 -1.52 7.54 24.17
CA ILE A 273 -0.46 8.06 23.30
C ILE A 273 -0.16 7.09 22.16
N SER A 274 -0.03 5.79 22.45
CA SER A 274 0.18 4.77 21.42
C SER A 274 -0.99 4.69 20.43
N GLN A 275 -2.24 4.87 20.90
CA GLN A 275 -3.42 4.92 20.04
C GLN A 275 -3.42 6.14 19.13
N LEU A 276 -3.04 7.32 19.66
CA LEU A 276 -2.91 8.54 18.86
C LEU A 276 -1.81 8.43 17.80
N GLN A 277 -0.65 7.87 18.15
CA GLN A 277 0.43 7.60 17.19
C GLN A 277 -0.03 6.63 16.09
N GLN A 278 -0.76 5.57 16.46
CA GLN A 278 -1.32 4.64 15.48
C GLN A 278 -2.37 5.32 14.59
N LYS A 279 -3.21 6.19 15.15
CA LYS A 279 -4.21 6.97 14.40
C LYS A 279 -3.51 7.92 13.42
N LEU A 280 -2.48 8.65 13.86
CA LEU A 280 -1.69 9.54 13.02
C LEU A 280 -1.07 8.78 11.84
N SER A 281 -0.42 7.64 12.11
CA SER A 281 0.20 6.81 11.07
C SER A 281 -0.82 6.34 10.03
N LYS A 282 -1.99 5.85 10.46
CA LYS A 282 -3.08 5.44 9.55
C LYS A 282 -3.58 6.60 8.70
N GLN A 283 -3.81 7.77 9.30
CA GLN A 283 -4.29 8.94 8.57
C GLN A 283 -3.24 9.48 7.59
N MET A 284 -1.96 9.43 7.94
CA MET A 284 -0.86 9.88 7.08
C MET A 284 -0.72 9.00 5.82
N ILE A 285 -0.86 7.67 5.95
CA ILE A 285 -0.86 6.75 4.81
C ILE A 285 -2.00 7.09 3.84
N GLU A 286 -3.22 7.25 4.37
CA GLU A 286 -4.39 7.57 3.55
C GLU A 286 -4.27 8.96 2.91
N LYS A 287 -3.78 9.97 3.66
CA LYS A 287 -3.48 11.31 3.15
C LYS A 287 -2.50 11.25 1.97
N ASN A 288 -1.43 10.47 2.10
CA ASN A 288 -0.43 10.32 1.04
C ASN A 288 -1.00 9.62 -0.19
N ARG A 289 -1.85 8.59 0.01
CA ARG A 289 -2.56 7.91 -1.09
C ARG A 289 -3.43 8.90 -1.87
N LEU A 290 -4.20 9.73 -1.19
CA LEU A 290 -5.06 10.74 -1.82
C LEU A 290 -4.26 11.85 -2.50
N ALA A 291 -3.16 12.30 -1.88
CA ALA A 291 -2.27 13.30 -2.47
C ALA A 291 -1.66 12.80 -3.79
N LEU A 292 -1.29 11.51 -3.85
CA LEU A 292 -0.82 10.88 -5.09
C LEU A 292 -1.92 10.80 -6.16
N GLN A 293 -3.16 10.48 -5.77
CA GLN A 293 -4.30 10.50 -6.68
C GLN A 293 -4.52 11.89 -7.25
N LEU A 294 -4.49 12.93 -6.42
CA LEU A 294 -4.67 14.32 -6.86
C LEU A 294 -3.53 14.76 -7.78
N LYS A 295 -2.29 14.34 -7.51
CA LYS A 295 -1.12 14.64 -8.34
C LYS A 295 -1.14 13.93 -9.70
N ALA A 296 -1.83 12.80 -9.79
CA ALA A 296 -2.01 12.06 -11.04
C ALA A 296 -3.12 12.65 -11.93
N MET A 297 -3.98 13.54 -11.39
CA MET A 297 -4.95 14.28 -12.18
C MET A 297 -4.28 15.42 -12.97
N GLU A 298 -4.95 15.88 -14.02
CA GLU A 298 -4.51 17.04 -14.80
C GLU A 298 -4.44 18.31 -13.93
N VAL A 299 -3.50 19.19 -14.27
CA VAL A 299 -3.30 20.44 -13.55
C VAL A 299 -4.47 21.38 -13.83
N ASN A 300 -5.24 21.68 -12.78
CA ASN A 300 -6.39 22.58 -12.86
C ASN A 300 -6.23 23.73 -11.84
N GLU A 301 -6.23 24.97 -12.34
CA GLU A 301 -6.04 26.18 -11.51
C GLU A 301 -7.18 26.40 -10.51
N ALA A 302 -8.42 26.12 -10.91
CA ALA A 302 -9.58 26.24 -10.02
C ALA A 302 -9.49 25.24 -8.87
N ARG A 303 -8.99 24.03 -9.15
CA ARG A 303 -8.73 22.98 -8.15
C ARG A 303 -7.63 23.39 -7.18
N ALA A 304 -6.57 24.03 -7.68
CA ALA A 304 -5.48 24.56 -6.85
C ALA A 304 -5.96 25.70 -5.94
N GLU A 305 -6.80 26.61 -6.46
CA GLU A 305 -7.39 27.68 -5.66
C GLU A 305 -8.34 27.12 -4.58
N LEU A 306 -9.19 26.15 -4.91
CA LEU A 306 -10.04 25.47 -3.92
C LEU A 306 -9.19 24.82 -2.80
N MET A 307 -8.10 24.16 -3.15
CA MET A 307 -7.15 23.60 -2.18
C MET A 307 -6.53 24.67 -1.28
N ARG A 308 -6.17 25.83 -1.83
CA ARG A 308 -5.61 26.95 -1.06
C ARG A 308 -6.61 27.49 -0.04
N VAL A 309 -7.83 27.80 -0.47
CA VAL A 309 -8.89 28.35 0.41
C VAL A 309 -9.27 27.34 1.49
N LEU A 310 -9.40 26.06 1.15
CA LEU A 310 -9.66 25.00 2.13
C LEU A 310 -8.52 24.88 3.16
N THR A 311 -7.27 25.07 2.74
CA THR A 311 -6.11 25.03 3.64
C THR A 311 -6.16 26.17 4.67
N GLU A 312 -6.47 27.39 4.22
CA GLU A 312 -6.65 28.55 5.11
C GLU A 312 -7.80 28.31 6.09
N ARG A 313 -8.95 27.82 5.60
CA ARG A 313 -10.11 27.48 6.44
C ARG A 313 -9.78 26.45 7.50
N ASP A 314 -9.12 25.35 7.11
CA ASP A 314 -8.79 24.26 8.01
C ASP A 314 -7.80 24.72 9.10
N SER A 315 -6.87 25.61 8.78
CA SER A 315 -5.92 26.15 9.76
C SER A 315 -6.61 26.94 10.89
N ILE A 316 -7.66 27.70 10.54
CA ILE A 316 -8.47 28.45 11.51
C ILE A 316 -9.28 27.48 12.37
N ILE A 317 -9.93 26.49 11.74
CA ILE A 317 -10.72 25.48 12.46
C ILE A 317 -9.86 24.71 13.45
N VAL A 318 -8.68 24.23 13.05
CA VAL A 318 -7.76 23.51 13.95
C VAL A 318 -7.34 24.41 15.12
N SER A 319 -7.07 25.69 14.86
CA SER A 319 -6.71 26.64 15.92
C SER A 319 -7.85 26.86 16.92
N MET A 320 -9.09 26.94 16.44
CA MET A 320 -10.29 27.05 17.29
C MET A 320 -10.55 25.76 18.08
N GLU A 321 -10.50 24.58 17.43
CA GLU A 321 -10.71 23.28 18.08
C GLU A 321 -9.67 23.03 19.18
N LEU A 322 -8.41 23.41 18.97
CA LEU A 322 -7.35 23.29 19.98
C LEU A 322 -7.54 24.27 21.14
N ALA A 323 -8.12 25.44 20.87
CA ALA A 323 -8.41 26.42 21.90
C ALA A 323 -9.58 26.02 22.79
N GLU A 324 -10.61 25.38 22.23
CA GLU A 324 -11.76 24.85 22.97
C GLU A 324 -11.40 23.61 23.80
N ALA A 325 -10.36 22.86 23.39
CA ALA A 325 -9.92 21.63 24.05
C ALA A 325 -8.98 21.82 25.25
N SER A 326 -8.62 23.06 25.62
CA SER A 326 -7.58 23.37 26.62
C SER A 326 -8.11 24.09 27.86
#